data_AF-A0A522X8Z0-F1
#
_entry.id   AF-A0A522X8Z0-F1
#
_cell.length_a   1.000
_cell.length_b   1.000
_cell.length_c   1.000
_cell.angle_alpha   90.00
_cell.angle_beta   90.00
_cell.angle_gamma   90.00
#
_symmetry.space_group_name_H-M   'P 1'
#
loop_
_entity.id
_entity.type
_entity.pdbx_description
1 polymer ?
#
loop_
_entity_poly.entity_id
_entity_poly.type
_entity_poly.pdbx_seq_one_letter_code
_entity_poly.pdbx_strand_id
1 'polypeptide(L)'
;MFDFVHEKKRLVQIVLALIILPFAFWGVDSYQRSGNVEAPALVDGTKITQQEFENALRQQKDRLRETLGSNFNAAMLDNPEMRRAVMDNLVAQRLLVVRAKAVGLAVTDEQLSQVIQGIEAFQDNGKFNKKRYETALAGQNMAPLVFEARLRDELLGQQVRDAYAQNGFASNSVVDNIIRLYEQQRVISVSSIPLQSFVAQSKVSEADLKKYYEQNQKEFQSPEQARVEYVKLSMDGLSGKVDVTTDEVRQYYDAHQNDFGAPEQRQAAHILIAVAATAPQAEQDAAKAKAGQLLQQAKQSPGKFAELAKLNSQDPGSAANGGDLGFFGRGMMVKPFEDAAFSLQQGETSDLVKSDFGYHIIKLLAIKPSKLLPFDEAREGVANKLRQQKAADMFAELAEKFSNTVYEQSGTLKPAADLAGAKIEQSGWLIKASAAGEPWTAKMLQAIFTDEAVKNKRNTAAVEVAPNTLVAARILEYKPAAVRALSEVQEVIRQKLL
;
A
#
# COMPACT_ATOMS: atom_id res chain seq x y z
N MET A 1 2.99 -49.72 -10.86
CA MET A 1 2.16 -48.95 -9.91
C MET A 1 0.79 -48.61 -10.49
N PHE A 2 0.67 -48.31 -11.79
CA PHE A 2 -0.60 -48.03 -12.46
C PHE A 2 -1.52 -49.27 -12.66
N ASP A 3 -0.97 -50.48 -12.79
CA ASP A 3 -1.79 -51.70 -12.99
C ASP A 3 -2.58 -52.12 -11.73
N PHE A 4 -2.03 -51.85 -10.55
CA PHE A 4 -2.69 -52.12 -9.27
C PHE A 4 -3.95 -51.26 -9.08
N VAL A 5 -3.93 -50.03 -9.60
CA VAL A 5 -5.06 -49.08 -9.53
C VAL A 5 -6.18 -49.50 -10.49
N HIS A 6 -5.85 -50.12 -11.62
CA HIS A 6 -6.83 -50.62 -12.58
C HIS A 6 -7.52 -51.91 -12.11
N GLU A 7 -6.79 -52.89 -11.58
CA GLU A 7 -7.37 -54.16 -11.10
C GLU A 7 -8.18 -54.01 -9.80
N LYS A 8 -7.81 -53.08 -8.90
CA LYS A 8 -8.45 -52.91 -7.58
C LYS A 8 -9.26 -51.61 -7.47
N LYS A 9 -9.88 -51.18 -8.58
CA LYS A 9 -10.65 -49.94 -8.70
C LYS A 9 -11.64 -49.70 -7.54
N ARG A 10 -12.38 -50.74 -7.10
CA ARG A 10 -13.32 -50.62 -5.96
C ARG A 10 -12.62 -50.38 -4.62
N LEU A 11 -11.47 -51.01 -4.39
CA LEU A 11 -10.70 -50.85 -3.15
C LEU A 11 -10.11 -49.43 -3.06
N VAL A 12 -9.58 -48.93 -4.18
CA VAL A 12 -9.04 -47.57 -4.29
C VAL A 12 -10.15 -46.53 -4.09
N GLN A 13 -11.35 -46.75 -4.65
CA GLN A 13 -12.51 -45.87 -4.43
C GLN A 13 -12.97 -45.83 -2.97
N ILE A 14 -12.94 -46.97 -2.26
CA ILE A 14 -13.30 -47.03 -0.83
C ILE A 14 -12.27 -46.29 0.02
N VAL A 15 -10.98 -46.44 -0.27
CA VAL A 15 -9.91 -45.71 0.43
C VAL A 15 -9.97 -44.22 0.14
N LEU A 16 -10.25 -43.82 -1.10
CA LEU A 16 -10.47 -42.40 -1.46
C LEU A 16 -11.69 -41.82 -0.75
N ALA A 17 -12.80 -42.56 -0.68
CA ALA A 17 -13.99 -42.12 0.06
C ALA A 17 -13.71 -41.97 1.57
N LEU A 18 -12.93 -42.89 2.16
CA LEU A 18 -12.51 -42.85 3.55
C LEU A 18 -11.51 -41.71 3.85
N ILE A 19 -10.73 -41.27 2.87
CA ILE A 19 -9.83 -40.11 3.01
C ILE A 19 -10.59 -38.80 2.78
N ILE A 20 -11.56 -38.76 1.87
CA ILE A 20 -12.38 -37.56 1.60
C ILE A 20 -13.29 -37.25 2.79
N LEU A 21 -13.85 -38.26 3.47
CA LEU A 21 -14.78 -38.08 4.59
C LEU A 21 -14.22 -37.23 5.76
N PRO A 22 -12.99 -37.45 6.28
CA PRO A 22 -12.40 -36.58 7.28
C PRO A 22 -12.17 -35.14 6.79
N PHE A 23 -11.71 -34.95 5.54
CA PHE A 23 -11.49 -33.61 4.97
C PHE A 23 -12.81 -32.87 4.67
N ALA A 24 -13.87 -33.60 4.32
CA ALA A 24 -15.21 -33.06 4.10
C ALA A 24 -15.91 -32.67 5.41
N PHE A 25 -15.54 -33.27 6.56
CA PHE A 25 -16.10 -32.91 7.87
C PHE A 25 -15.23 -31.92 8.67
N TRP A 26 -13.91 -31.86 8.42
CA TRP A 26 -13.01 -30.92 9.10
C TRP A 26 -12.88 -29.56 8.39
N GLY A 27 -13.14 -29.50 7.08
CA GLY A 27 -13.10 -28.26 6.29
C GLY A 27 -14.33 -27.34 6.44
N VAL A 28 -15.44 -27.82 7.01
CA VAL A 28 -16.68 -27.04 7.17
C VAL A 28 -16.81 -26.39 8.55
N ASP A 29 -16.11 -26.88 9.58
CA ASP A 29 -16.14 -26.29 10.93
C ASP A 29 -15.31 -24.98 11.02
N SER A 30 -14.37 -24.77 10.10
CA SER A 30 -13.58 -23.52 10.02
C SER A 30 -14.33 -22.37 9.35
N TYR A 31 -15.29 -22.66 8.47
CA TYR A 31 -16.07 -21.63 7.76
C TYR A 31 -17.22 -21.06 8.60
N GLN A 32 -17.75 -21.84 9.56
CA GLN A 32 -18.85 -21.40 10.42
C GLN A 32 -18.41 -20.66 11.70
N ARG A 33 -17.12 -20.73 12.09
CA ARG A 33 -16.60 -19.93 13.22
C ARG A 33 -16.23 -18.49 12.86
N SER A 34 -16.13 -18.13 11.58
CA SER A 34 -15.88 -16.73 11.17
C SER A 34 -17.12 -15.83 11.28
N GLY A 35 -18.32 -16.41 11.42
CA GLY A 35 -19.57 -15.66 11.61
C GLY A 35 -19.85 -15.22 13.05
N ASN A 36 -19.06 -15.70 14.03
CA ASN A 36 -19.25 -15.44 15.45
C ASN A 36 -18.04 -14.73 16.09
N VAL A 37 -17.28 -13.96 15.29
CA VAL A 37 -16.37 -12.96 15.84
C VAL A 37 -17.24 -11.88 16.46
N GLU A 38 -17.19 -11.75 17.79
CA GLU A 38 -17.84 -10.66 18.52
C GLU A 38 -17.50 -9.34 17.85
N ALA A 39 -18.52 -8.60 17.39
CA ALA A 39 -18.31 -7.31 16.78
C ALA A 39 -17.70 -6.38 17.84
N PRO A 40 -16.56 -5.70 17.57
CA PRO A 40 -15.91 -4.85 18.56
C PRO A 40 -16.79 -3.69 19.04
N ALA A 41 -17.84 -3.33 18.29
CA ALA A 41 -18.89 -2.42 18.73
C ALA A 41 -20.24 -2.69 18.02
N LEU A 42 -21.32 -2.31 18.68
CA LEU A 42 -22.69 -2.31 18.15
C LEU A 42 -23.28 -0.90 18.32
N VAL A 43 -23.73 -0.29 17.22
CA VAL A 43 -24.32 1.06 17.20
C VAL A 43 -25.73 0.96 16.66
N ASP A 44 -26.73 1.14 17.53
CA ASP A 44 -28.16 1.07 17.20
C ASP A 44 -28.53 -0.18 16.36
N GLY A 45 -28.14 -1.36 16.85
CA GLY A 45 -28.37 -2.64 16.17
C GLY A 45 -27.46 -2.91 14.97
N THR A 46 -26.64 -1.94 14.55
CA THR A 46 -25.69 -2.10 13.44
C THR A 46 -24.29 -2.42 13.95
N LYS A 47 -23.73 -3.55 13.54
CA LYS A 47 -22.39 -4.00 13.96
C LYS A 47 -21.28 -3.21 13.25
N ILE A 48 -20.26 -2.80 13.99
CA ILE A 48 -18.94 -2.44 13.46
C ILE A 48 -18.12 -3.72 13.49
N THR A 49 -17.76 -4.26 12.32
CA THR A 49 -17.06 -5.55 12.24
C THR A 49 -15.58 -5.42 12.59
N GLN A 50 -14.95 -6.52 13.00
CA GLN A 50 -13.51 -6.55 13.22
C GLN A 50 -12.73 -6.15 11.96
N GLN A 51 -13.18 -6.62 10.79
CA GLN A 51 -12.58 -6.29 9.50
C GLN A 51 -12.70 -4.79 9.18
N GLU A 52 -13.83 -4.17 9.50
CA GLU A 52 -14.03 -2.73 9.31
C GLU A 52 -13.07 -1.92 10.20
N PHE A 53 -12.92 -2.31 11.46
CA PHE A 53 -12.00 -1.67 12.39
C PHE A 53 -10.54 -1.80 11.95
N GLU A 54 -10.12 -2.99 11.50
CA GLU A 54 -8.77 -3.23 10.98
C GLU A 54 -8.49 -2.43 9.70
N ASN A 55 -9.48 -2.31 8.81
CA ASN A 55 -9.37 -1.47 7.63
C ASN A 55 -9.23 0.00 7.98
N ALA A 56 -10.00 0.50 8.96
CA ALA A 56 -9.89 1.88 9.43
C ALA A 56 -8.52 2.17 10.05
N LEU A 57 -7.98 1.24 10.85
CA LEU A 57 -6.62 1.34 11.40
C LEU A 57 -5.56 1.39 10.29
N ARG A 58 -5.71 0.57 9.24
CA ARG A 58 -4.81 0.57 8.08
C ARG A 58 -4.87 1.90 7.33
N GLN A 59 -6.06 2.42 7.06
CA GLN A 59 -6.22 3.71 6.39
C GLN A 59 -5.64 4.86 7.21
N GLN A 60 -5.82 4.85 8.53
CA GLN A 60 -5.23 5.85 9.43
C GLN A 60 -3.70 5.78 9.43
N LYS A 61 -3.13 4.56 9.40
CA LYS A 61 -1.69 4.35 9.26
C LYS A 61 -1.15 4.97 7.98
N ASP A 62 -1.79 4.69 6.86
CA ASP A 62 -1.31 5.11 5.55
C ASP A 62 -1.32 6.65 5.45
N ARG A 63 -2.37 7.32 5.96
CA ARG A 63 -2.41 8.79 6.08
C ARG A 63 -1.30 9.38 6.95
N LEU A 64 -1.02 8.75 8.10
CA LEU A 64 0.05 9.21 8.99
C LEU A 64 1.43 9.02 8.35
N ARG A 65 1.63 7.93 7.60
CA ARG A 65 2.85 7.69 6.84
C ARG A 65 3.05 8.75 5.75
N GLU A 66 2.00 9.09 5.01
CA GLU A 66 2.03 10.14 3.99
C GLU A 66 2.37 11.52 4.59
N THR A 67 1.82 11.83 5.77
CA THR A 67 2.02 13.14 6.42
C THR A 67 3.37 13.26 7.12
N LEU A 68 3.82 12.20 7.80
CA LEU A 68 5.02 12.22 8.64
C LEU A 68 6.28 11.74 7.92
N GLY A 69 6.14 11.07 6.77
CA GLY A 69 7.25 10.59 5.95
C GLY A 69 8.24 9.73 6.75
N SER A 70 9.51 10.14 6.76
CA SER A 70 10.61 9.45 7.46
C SER A 70 10.48 9.46 8.99
N ASN A 71 9.65 10.32 9.58
CA ASN A 71 9.41 10.38 11.02
C ASN A 71 8.30 9.42 11.49
N PHE A 72 7.68 8.66 10.57
CA PHE A 72 6.64 7.71 10.91
C PHE A 72 7.19 6.51 11.70
N ASN A 73 6.68 6.28 12.90
CA ASN A 73 6.97 5.09 13.71
C ASN A 73 5.73 4.18 13.76
N ALA A 74 5.86 2.95 13.26
CA ALA A 74 4.78 1.97 13.25
C ALA A 74 4.23 1.63 14.65
N ALA A 75 5.07 1.72 15.70
CA ALA A 75 4.67 1.45 17.08
C ALA A 75 3.65 2.47 17.65
N MET A 76 3.44 3.61 16.99
CA MET A 76 2.42 4.59 17.39
C MET A 76 0.99 4.06 17.23
N LEU A 77 0.77 3.05 16.36
CA LEU A 77 -0.54 2.47 16.09
C LEU A 77 -0.93 1.35 17.05
N ASP A 78 0.04 0.81 17.77
CA ASP A 78 -0.19 -0.15 18.84
C ASP A 78 -0.59 0.55 20.15
N ASN A 79 -0.61 1.89 20.17
CA ASN A 79 -1.12 2.68 21.30
C ASN A 79 -2.64 2.43 21.49
N PRO A 80 -3.09 1.98 22.69
CA PRO A 80 -4.50 1.83 23.01
C PRO A 80 -5.35 3.09 22.76
N GLU A 81 -4.79 4.29 23.00
CA GLU A 81 -5.50 5.56 22.79
C GLU A 81 -5.78 5.81 21.31
N MET A 82 -4.84 5.49 20.42
CA MET A 82 -5.02 5.62 18.97
C MET A 82 -6.06 4.63 18.46
N ARG A 83 -6.02 3.38 18.93
CA ARG A 83 -7.03 2.37 18.59
C ARG A 83 -8.42 2.80 19.04
N ARG A 84 -8.53 3.38 20.24
CA ARG A 84 -9.78 3.94 20.76
C ARG A 84 -10.26 5.11 19.90
N ALA A 85 -9.39 6.05 19.54
CA ALA A 85 -9.76 7.19 18.69
C ALA A 85 -10.30 6.76 17.32
N VAL A 86 -9.72 5.72 16.70
CA VAL A 86 -10.22 5.15 15.45
C VAL A 86 -11.60 4.50 15.66
N MET A 87 -11.79 3.77 16.75
CA MET A 87 -13.10 3.17 17.09
C MET A 87 -14.16 4.26 17.32
N ASP A 88 -13.85 5.27 18.12
CA ASP A 88 -14.74 6.40 18.42
C ASP A 88 -15.15 7.13 17.12
N ASN A 89 -14.22 7.25 16.17
CA ASN A 89 -14.52 7.82 14.85
C ASN A 89 -15.51 6.95 14.06
N LEU A 90 -15.33 5.63 14.02
CA LEU A 90 -16.27 4.71 13.36
C LEU A 90 -17.65 4.74 14.01
N VAL A 91 -17.70 4.78 15.34
CA VAL A 91 -18.96 4.91 16.09
C VAL A 91 -19.66 6.22 15.75
N ALA A 92 -18.95 7.34 15.75
CA ALA A 92 -19.50 8.65 15.40
C ALA A 92 -20.03 8.68 13.95
N GLN A 93 -19.28 8.13 12.98
CA GLN A 93 -19.73 8.02 11.60
C GLN A 93 -21.01 7.17 11.49
N ARG A 94 -21.06 6.03 12.20
CA ARG A 94 -22.23 5.15 12.19
C ARG A 94 -23.46 5.83 12.79
N LEU A 95 -23.30 6.56 13.90
CA LEU A 95 -24.39 7.33 14.52
C LEU A 95 -24.97 8.38 13.58
N LEU A 96 -24.13 9.06 12.78
CA LEU A 96 -24.60 10.05 11.80
C LEU A 96 -25.44 9.38 10.69
N VAL A 97 -24.98 8.24 10.16
CA VAL A 97 -25.72 7.50 9.12
C VAL A 97 -27.05 6.95 9.65
N VAL A 98 -27.04 6.39 10.86
CA VAL A 98 -28.25 5.93 11.55
C VAL A 98 -29.23 7.09 11.71
N ARG A 99 -28.76 8.24 12.20
CA ARG A 99 -29.60 9.43 12.34
C ARG A 99 -30.14 9.90 11.00
N ALA A 100 -29.31 9.97 9.95
CA ALA A 100 -29.71 10.38 8.61
C ALA A 100 -30.87 9.53 8.08
N LYS A 101 -30.73 8.20 8.18
CA LYS A 101 -31.76 7.25 7.77
C LYS A 101 -33.03 7.39 8.61
N ALA A 102 -32.90 7.58 9.93
CA ALA A 102 -34.03 7.75 10.84
C ALA A 102 -34.86 9.01 10.55
N VAL A 103 -34.25 10.07 10.00
CA VAL A 103 -34.97 11.30 9.59
C VAL A 103 -35.37 11.30 8.10
N GLY A 104 -35.21 10.17 7.41
CA GLY A 104 -35.62 10.01 6.01
C GLY A 104 -34.69 10.66 4.99
N LEU A 105 -33.44 10.99 5.36
CA LEU A 105 -32.45 11.47 4.38
C LEU A 105 -31.96 10.33 3.50
N ALA A 106 -31.79 10.62 2.22
CA ALA A 106 -31.30 9.71 1.20
C ALA A 106 -30.35 10.44 0.24
N VAL A 107 -29.43 9.70 -0.36
CA VAL A 107 -28.57 10.19 -1.45
C VAL A 107 -29.00 9.45 -2.71
N THR A 108 -29.46 10.23 -3.70
CA THR A 108 -29.91 9.72 -5.01
C THR A 108 -28.72 9.22 -5.82
N ASP A 109 -28.98 8.35 -6.79
CA ASP A 109 -27.93 7.84 -7.68
C ASP A 109 -27.37 8.95 -8.57
N GLU A 110 -28.18 9.95 -8.92
CA GLU A 110 -27.75 11.14 -9.64
C GLU A 110 -26.75 11.97 -8.81
N GLN A 111 -27.05 12.22 -7.53
CA GLN A 111 -26.13 12.94 -6.64
C GLN A 111 -24.83 12.16 -6.46
N LEU A 112 -24.92 10.85 -6.25
CA LEU A 112 -23.75 9.99 -6.13
C LEU A 112 -22.89 10.04 -7.40
N SER A 113 -23.52 9.94 -8.58
CA SER A 113 -22.84 10.03 -9.87
C SER A 113 -22.15 11.39 -10.06
N GLN A 114 -22.81 12.50 -9.71
CA GLN A 114 -22.23 13.84 -9.81
C GLN A 114 -20.98 13.98 -8.94
N VAL A 115 -21.02 13.48 -7.70
CA VAL A 115 -19.85 13.50 -6.80
C VAL A 115 -18.72 12.66 -7.37
N ILE A 116 -19.01 11.44 -7.86
CA ILE A 116 -18.00 10.55 -8.46
C ILE A 116 -17.35 11.19 -9.70
N GLN A 117 -18.15 11.84 -10.56
CA GLN A 117 -17.64 12.55 -11.73
C GLN A 117 -16.74 13.74 -11.37
N GLY A 118 -16.97 14.35 -10.20
CA GLY A 118 -16.16 15.46 -9.68
C GLY A 118 -14.79 15.07 -9.11
N ILE A 119 -14.52 13.78 -8.91
CA ILE A 119 -13.24 13.31 -8.34
C ILE A 119 -12.16 13.32 -9.43
N GLU A 120 -11.15 14.19 -9.30
CA GLU A 120 -10.07 14.37 -10.27
C GLU A 120 -9.33 13.06 -10.61
N ALA A 121 -9.12 12.20 -9.61
CA ALA A 121 -8.46 10.91 -9.80
C ALA A 121 -9.21 9.98 -10.78
N PHE A 122 -10.51 10.22 -10.97
CA PHE A 122 -11.37 9.46 -11.88
C PHE A 122 -11.58 10.16 -13.21
N GLN A 123 -10.95 11.30 -13.43
CA GLN A 123 -11.09 12.08 -14.66
C GLN A 123 -9.90 11.87 -15.61
N ASP A 124 -10.13 12.02 -16.91
CA ASP A 124 -9.13 12.15 -17.97
C ASP A 124 -9.42 13.45 -18.73
N ASN A 125 -8.47 14.38 -18.75
CA ASN A 125 -8.65 15.75 -19.28
C ASN A 125 -9.89 16.47 -18.70
N GLY A 126 -10.12 16.36 -17.39
CA GLY A 126 -11.22 17.03 -16.69
C GLY A 126 -12.60 16.41 -16.89
N LYS A 127 -12.69 15.24 -17.55
CA LYS A 127 -13.94 14.50 -17.75
C LYS A 127 -13.84 13.12 -17.13
N PHE A 128 -14.92 12.65 -16.50
CA PHE A 128 -14.95 11.32 -15.90
C PHE A 128 -14.55 10.23 -16.91
N ASN A 129 -13.67 9.32 -16.47
CA ASN A 129 -13.17 8.20 -17.24
C ASN A 129 -13.35 6.91 -16.43
N LYS A 130 -14.27 6.06 -16.88
CA LYS A 130 -14.63 4.80 -16.20
C LYS A 130 -13.43 3.87 -15.99
N LYS A 131 -12.50 3.78 -16.95
CA LYS A 131 -11.29 2.95 -16.83
C LYS A 131 -10.37 3.45 -15.73
N ARG A 132 -10.17 4.77 -15.62
CA ARG A 132 -9.39 5.35 -14.51
C ARG A 132 -10.09 5.09 -13.17
N TYR A 133 -11.41 5.25 -13.10
CA TYR A 133 -12.20 4.92 -11.91
C TYR A 133 -11.99 3.46 -11.48
N GLU A 134 -12.25 2.49 -12.37
CA GLU A 134 -12.10 1.06 -12.08
C GLU A 134 -10.65 0.68 -11.75
N THR A 135 -9.67 1.26 -12.45
CA THR A 135 -8.25 1.01 -12.20
C THR A 135 -7.81 1.56 -10.84
N ALA A 136 -8.29 2.76 -10.48
CA ALA A 136 -8.00 3.37 -9.19
C ALA A 136 -8.60 2.57 -8.03
N LEU A 137 -9.83 2.04 -8.18
CA LEU A 137 -10.45 1.17 -7.20
C LEU A 137 -9.79 -0.22 -7.12
N ALA A 138 -9.45 -0.81 -8.26
CA ALA A 138 -8.73 -2.08 -8.32
C ALA A 138 -7.37 -2.00 -7.63
N GLY A 139 -6.65 -0.89 -7.76
CA GLY A 139 -5.42 -0.62 -7.01
C GLY A 139 -5.58 -0.63 -5.48
N GLN A 140 -6.81 -0.46 -4.98
CA GLN A 140 -7.16 -0.53 -3.57
C GLN A 140 -7.89 -1.83 -3.18
N ASN A 141 -7.95 -2.82 -4.08
CA ASN A 141 -8.74 -4.05 -3.93
C ASN A 141 -10.22 -3.78 -3.59
N MET A 142 -10.79 -2.70 -4.14
CA MET A 142 -12.15 -2.27 -3.85
C MET A 142 -13.05 -2.46 -5.07
N ALA A 143 -14.22 -3.08 -4.87
CA ALA A 143 -15.23 -3.18 -5.91
C ALA A 143 -16.03 -1.86 -6.03
N PRO A 144 -16.46 -1.45 -7.24
CA PRO A 144 -17.26 -0.23 -7.44
C PRO A 144 -18.49 -0.13 -6.54
N LEU A 145 -19.25 -1.21 -6.40
CA LEU A 145 -20.45 -1.25 -5.56
C LEU A 145 -20.14 -0.96 -4.07
N VAL A 146 -19.00 -1.46 -3.58
CA VAL A 146 -18.56 -1.24 -2.20
C VAL A 146 -18.14 0.21 -2.01
N PHE A 147 -17.41 0.77 -2.98
CA PHE A 147 -17.02 2.17 -2.98
C PHE A 147 -18.24 3.10 -3.01
N GLU A 148 -19.19 2.86 -3.91
CA GLU A 148 -20.42 3.63 -4.08
C GLU A 148 -21.29 3.58 -2.82
N ALA A 149 -21.46 2.41 -2.21
CA ALA A 149 -22.19 2.28 -0.94
C ALA A 149 -21.51 3.09 0.18
N ARG A 150 -20.17 3.03 0.26
CA ARG A 150 -19.39 3.79 1.26
C ARG A 150 -19.52 5.29 1.06
N LEU A 151 -19.39 5.76 -0.17
CA LEU A 151 -19.54 7.16 -0.52
C LEU A 151 -20.97 7.66 -0.23
N ARG A 152 -21.98 6.81 -0.46
CA ARG A 152 -23.37 7.13 -0.11
C ARG A 152 -23.54 7.36 1.39
N ASP A 153 -22.98 6.49 2.23
CA ASP A 153 -23.02 6.65 3.69
C ASP A 153 -22.22 7.89 4.14
N GLU A 154 -21.08 8.20 3.51
CA GLU A 154 -20.31 9.42 3.79
C GLU A 154 -21.12 10.70 3.49
N LEU A 155 -21.77 10.75 2.33
CA LEU A 155 -22.62 11.86 1.90
C LEU A 155 -23.84 12.02 2.83
N LEU A 156 -24.46 10.93 3.29
CA LEU A 156 -25.53 10.97 4.29
C LEU A 156 -25.04 11.58 5.60
N GLY A 157 -23.88 11.14 6.09
CA GLY A 157 -23.27 11.68 7.30
C GLY A 157 -22.94 13.17 7.17
N GLN A 158 -22.50 13.60 5.99
CA GLN A 158 -22.26 15.00 5.68
C GLN A 158 -23.54 15.83 5.69
N GLN A 159 -24.61 15.39 5.04
CA GLN A 159 -25.89 16.12 5.04
C GLN A 159 -26.42 16.40 6.46
N VAL A 160 -26.27 15.44 7.37
CA VAL A 160 -26.64 15.65 8.78
C VAL A 160 -25.80 16.74 9.43
N ARG A 161 -24.48 16.73 9.21
CA ARG A 161 -23.59 17.76 9.77
C ARG A 161 -23.88 19.14 9.18
N ASP A 162 -24.06 19.21 7.86
CA ASP A 162 -24.32 20.45 7.14
C ASP A 162 -25.66 21.06 7.58
N ALA A 163 -26.68 20.24 7.86
CA ALA A 163 -27.94 20.71 8.42
C ALA A 163 -27.75 21.47 9.74
N TYR A 164 -26.84 21.02 10.62
CA TYR A 164 -26.54 21.73 11.86
C TYR A 164 -25.59 22.91 11.65
N ALA A 165 -24.58 22.77 10.80
CA ALA A 165 -23.57 23.81 10.58
C ALA A 165 -24.13 25.03 9.82
N GLN A 166 -24.97 24.80 8.81
CA GLN A 166 -25.52 25.85 7.95
C GLN A 166 -26.77 26.52 8.54
N ASN A 167 -27.55 25.79 9.35
CA ASN A 167 -28.75 26.34 10.01
C ASN A 167 -28.52 26.66 11.49
N GLY A 168 -27.28 26.59 11.96
CA GLY A 168 -26.91 27.01 13.29
C GLY A 168 -27.06 28.52 13.44
N PHE A 169 -28.02 28.96 14.25
CA PHE A 169 -28.15 30.37 14.61
C PHE A 169 -27.23 30.69 15.80
N ALA A 170 -26.26 31.57 15.59
CA ALA A 170 -25.49 32.18 16.67
C ALA A 170 -26.15 33.52 17.06
N SER A 171 -26.38 33.75 18.35
CA SER A 171 -26.87 35.04 18.83
C SER A 171 -25.84 36.14 18.55
N ASN A 172 -26.29 37.28 18.03
CA ASN A 172 -25.44 38.46 17.84
C ASN A 172 -24.71 38.84 19.15
N SER A 173 -25.35 38.68 20.31
CA SER A 173 -24.72 38.95 21.61
C SER A 173 -23.50 38.05 21.91
N VAL A 174 -23.52 36.80 21.44
CA VAL A 174 -22.40 35.86 21.59
C VAL A 174 -21.29 36.22 20.61
N VAL A 175 -21.66 36.51 19.36
CA VAL A 175 -20.71 36.93 18.30
C VAL A 175 -20.00 38.22 18.71
N ASP A 176 -20.74 39.25 19.13
CA ASP A 176 -20.19 40.53 19.58
C ASP A 176 -19.27 40.36 20.80
N ASN A 177 -19.61 39.47 21.73
CA ASN A 177 -18.76 39.18 22.88
C ASN A 177 -17.45 38.51 22.44
N ILE A 178 -17.51 37.54 21.53
CA ILE A 178 -16.32 36.85 20.99
C ILE A 178 -15.45 37.84 20.21
N ILE A 179 -16.03 38.65 19.31
CA ILE A 179 -15.31 39.68 18.56
C ILE A 179 -14.63 40.66 19.54
N ARG A 180 -15.38 41.16 20.53
CA ARG A 180 -14.82 42.06 21.56
C ARG A 180 -13.64 41.44 22.32
N LEU A 181 -13.66 40.13 22.57
CA LEU A 181 -12.56 39.41 23.22
C LEU A 181 -11.37 39.18 22.28
N TYR A 182 -11.61 38.85 21.01
CA TYR A 182 -10.57 38.62 19.99
C TYR A 182 -9.87 39.90 19.56
N GLU A 183 -10.65 40.95 19.31
CA GLU A 183 -10.17 42.28 18.91
C GLU A 183 -9.73 43.12 20.11
N GLN A 184 -9.71 42.51 21.29
CA GLN A 184 -9.27 43.16 22.49
C GLN A 184 -7.79 43.54 22.39
N GLN A 185 -7.54 44.81 22.10
CA GLN A 185 -6.19 45.34 22.13
C GLN A 185 -5.77 45.65 23.57
N ARG A 186 -4.49 45.41 23.84
CA ARG A 186 -3.82 45.75 25.08
C ARG A 186 -2.62 46.61 24.74
N VAL A 187 -2.62 47.83 25.23
CA VAL A 187 -1.41 48.64 25.23
C VAL A 187 -0.58 48.17 26.41
N ILE A 188 0.53 47.50 26.11
CA ILE A 188 1.53 47.14 27.11
C ILE A 188 2.69 48.13 27.02
N SER A 189 3.11 48.64 28.16
CA SER A 189 4.41 49.29 28.29
C SER A 189 5.39 48.22 28.74
N VAL A 190 6.40 47.95 27.92
CA VAL A 190 7.44 46.97 28.23
C VAL A 190 8.70 47.73 28.57
N SER A 191 9.25 47.45 29.76
CA SER A 191 10.62 47.82 30.10
C SER A 191 11.48 46.58 29.92
N SER A 192 12.44 46.64 28.99
CA SER A 192 13.42 45.57 28.80
C SER A 192 14.62 45.86 29.67
N ILE A 193 14.94 44.94 30.58
CA ILE A 193 16.14 45.00 31.41
C ILE A 193 17.19 44.13 30.72
N PRO A 194 18.21 44.72 30.04
CA PRO A 194 19.19 43.95 29.31
C PRO A 194 20.08 43.16 30.28
N LEU A 195 19.99 41.84 30.24
CA LEU A 195 20.76 40.93 31.11
C LEU A 195 22.27 41.21 31.04
N GLN A 196 22.79 41.56 29.86
CA GLN A 196 24.20 41.91 29.65
C GLN A 196 24.72 43.00 30.60
N SER A 197 23.88 43.96 31.00
CA SER A 197 24.27 45.03 31.93
C SER A 197 24.53 44.54 33.37
N PHE A 198 24.03 43.34 33.71
CA PHE A 198 24.18 42.71 35.01
C PHE A 198 25.19 41.56 35.00
N VAL A 199 25.38 40.90 33.85
CA VAL A 199 26.42 39.85 33.66
C VAL A 199 27.82 40.39 34.04
N ALA A 200 28.14 41.63 33.66
CA ALA A 200 29.43 42.25 34.02
C ALA A 200 29.61 42.53 35.53
N GLN A 201 28.51 42.56 36.28
CA GLN A 201 28.50 42.77 37.74
C GLN A 201 28.47 41.44 38.51
N SER A 202 28.07 40.34 37.85
CA SER A 202 28.05 39.01 38.42
C SER A 202 29.47 38.46 38.59
N LYS A 203 29.79 37.98 39.80
CA LYS A 203 31.05 37.34 40.11
C LYS A 203 30.80 35.87 40.40
N VAL A 204 30.96 35.01 39.39
CA VAL A 204 30.95 33.56 39.57
C VAL A 204 32.27 33.15 40.20
N SER A 205 32.23 32.69 41.46
CA SER A 205 33.42 32.22 42.17
C SER A 205 33.78 30.78 41.78
N GLU A 206 35.02 30.36 42.05
CA GLU A 206 35.42 28.96 41.82
C GLU A 206 34.61 27.98 42.68
N ALA A 207 34.16 28.40 43.86
CA ALA A 207 33.30 27.61 44.73
C ALA A 207 31.92 27.36 44.08
N ASP A 208 31.37 28.36 43.37
CA ASP A 208 30.10 28.22 42.64
C ASP A 208 30.26 27.26 41.46
N LEU A 209 31.37 27.35 40.72
CA LEU A 209 31.69 26.43 39.62
C LEU A 209 31.81 25.00 40.11
N LYS A 210 32.54 24.78 41.21
CA LYS A 210 32.71 23.45 41.81
C LYS A 210 31.38 22.88 42.31
N LYS A 211 30.58 23.68 43.02
CA LYS A 211 29.25 23.28 43.52
C LYS A 211 28.32 22.89 42.37
N TYR A 212 28.29 23.69 41.30
CA TYR A 212 27.47 23.38 40.14
C TYR A 212 27.92 22.10 39.43
N TYR A 213 29.23 21.93 39.24
CA TYR A 213 29.81 20.72 38.66
C TYR A 213 29.47 19.46 39.46
N GLU A 214 29.63 19.50 40.79
CA GLU A 214 29.32 18.38 41.68
C GLU A 214 27.82 18.01 41.66
N GLN A 215 26.93 19.00 41.58
CA GLN A 215 25.49 18.78 41.57
C GLN A 215 24.94 18.34 40.19
N ASN A 216 25.67 18.62 39.10
CA ASN A 216 25.20 18.42 37.73
C ASN A 216 26.13 17.52 36.88
N GLN A 217 26.85 16.58 37.51
CA GLN A 217 27.82 15.72 36.80
C GLN A 217 27.26 15.00 35.56
N LYS A 218 25.96 14.67 35.54
CA LYS A 218 25.30 14.05 34.38
C LYS A 218 25.33 14.92 33.13
N GLU A 219 25.31 16.25 33.27
CA GLU A 219 25.37 17.19 32.14
C GLU A 219 26.75 17.22 31.48
N PHE A 220 27.78 16.83 32.21
CA PHE A 220 29.18 16.84 31.75
C PHE A 220 29.67 15.45 31.36
N GLN A 221 28.77 14.47 31.30
CA GLN A 221 29.10 13.13 30.86
C GLN A 221 29.34 13.13 29.35
N SER A 222 30.53 12.75 28.91
CA SER A 222 30.77 12.41 27.52
C SER A 222 30.01 11.12 27.19
N PRO A 223 29.35 11.03 26.02
CA PRO A 223 28.70 9.79 25.64
C PRO A 223 29.74 8.71 25.38
N GLU A 224 29.35 7.44 25.53
CA GLU A 224 30.21 6.33 25.12
C GLU A 224 30.48 6.38 23.61
N GLN A 225 31.72 6.06 23.23
CA GLN A 225 32.18 6.10 21.84
C GLN A 225 32.88 4.80 21.45
N ALA A 226 32.73 4.40 20.20
CA ALA A 226 33.41 3.22 19.65
C ALA A 226 33.95 3.49 18.24
N ARG A 227 35.10 2.89 17.92
CA ARG A 227 35.54 2.68 16.54
C ARG A 227 35.43 1.20 16.24
N VAL A 228 34.92 0.87 15.07
CA VAL A 228 34.70 -0.52 14.66
C VAL A 228 35.34 -0.80 13.32
N GLU A 229 35.68 -2.06 13.10
CA GLU A 229 35.77 -2.62 11.77
C GLU A 229 34.42 -3.25 11.41
N TYR A 230 34.05 -3.24 10.13
CA TYR A 230 32.77 -3.77 9.68
C TYR A 230 32.87 -4.35 8.27
N VAL A 231 31.91 -5.21 7.96
CA VAL A 231 31.75 -5.83 6.65
C VAL A 231 30.29 -5.80 6.21
N LYS A 232 30.07 -5.54 4.93
CA LYS A 232 28.74 -5.43 4.32
C LYS A 232 28.49 -6.56 3.33
N LEU A 233 27.35 -7.24 3.48
CA LEU A 233 26.75 -8.09 2.47
C LEU A 233 25.56 -7.35 1.88
N SER A 234 25.58 -7.06 0.58
CA SER A 234 24.49 -6.33 -0.10
C SER A 234 24.20 -6.94 -1.47
N MET A 235 22.93 -7.00 -1.86
CA MET A 235 22.52 -7.49 -3.18
C MET A 235 23.17 -6.70 -4.33
N ASP A 236 23.35 -5.38 -4.20
CA ASP A 236 24.02 -4.56 -5.21
C ASP A 236 25.49 -4.98 -5.39
N GLY A 237 26.20 -5.22 -4.29
CA GLY A 237 27.57 -5.72 -4.29
C GLY A 237 27.70 -7.15 -4.86
N LEU A 238 26.64 -7.96 -4.79
CA LEU A 238 26.56 -9.28 -5.43
C LEU A 238 26.20 -9.17 -6.91
N SER A 239 25.30 -8.25 -7.29
CA SER A 239 24.82 -8.08 -8.67
C SER A 239 25.97 -7.81 -9.65
N GLY A 240 27.00 -7.06 -9.23
CA GLY A 240 28.20 -6.83 -10.04
C GLY A 240 29.07 -8.07 -10.28
N LYS A 241 28.80 -9.19 -9.61
CA LYS A 241 29.50 -10.47 -9.73
C LYS A 241 28.66 -11.56 -10.41
N VAL A 242 27.40 -11.25 -10.72
CA VAL A 242 26.49 -12.20 -11.37
C VAL A 242 26.68 -12.13 -12.88
N ASP A 243 27.19 -13.22 -13.44
CA ASP A 243 27.23 -13.43 -14.88
C ASP A 243 25.87 -13.97 -15.37
N VAL A 244 25.30 -13.27 -16.35
CA VAL A 244 24.12 -13.70 -17.09
C VAL A 244 24.55 -13.90 -18.53
N THR A 245 24.46 -15.14 -19.01
CA THR A 245 24.89 -15.48 -20.37
C THR A 245 23.83 -15.09 -21.39
N THR A 246 24.25 -14.81 -22.62
CA THR A 246 23.32 -14.51 -23.73
C THR A 246 22.30 -15.62 -23.97
N ASP A 247 22.70 -16.88 -23.74
CA ASP A 247 21.83 -18.04 -23.90
C ASP A 247 20.72 -18.05 -22.84
N GLU A 248 21.02 -17.71 -21.59
CA GLU A 248 20.02 -17.56 -20.53
C GLU A 248 19.05 -16.41 -20.83
N VAL A 249 19.55 -15.29 -21.34
CA VAL A 249 18.73 -14.14 -21.75
C VAL A 249 17.77 -14.55 -22.87
N ARG A 250 18.27 -15.29 -23.87
CA ARG A 250 17.47 -15.78 -24.99
C ARG A 250 16.43 -16.78 -24.53
N GLN A 251 16.82 -17.78 -23.73
CA GLN A 251 15.90 -18.78 -23.20
C GLN A 251 14.79 -18.14 -22.35
N TYR A 252 15.13 -17.17 -21.51
CA TYR A 252 14.15 -16.45 -20.72
C TYR A 252 13.18 -15.68 -21.62
N TYR A 253 13.69 -14.92 -22.60
CA TYR A 253 12.88 -14.17 -23.54
C TYR A 253 11.92 -15.09 -24.32
N ASP A 254 12.41 -16.22 -24.84
CA ASP A 254 11.61 -17.18 -25.60
C ASP A 254 10.51 -17.84 -24.74
N ALA A 255 10.80 -18.14 -23.48
CA ALA A 255 9.82 -18.69 -22.55
C ALA A 255 8.78 -17.68 -22.06
N HIS A 256 9.09 -16.37 -22.13
CA HIS A 256 8.28 -15.30 -21.57
C HIS A 256 7.90 -14.23 -22.60
N GLN A 257 7.75 -14.60 -23.88
CA GLN A 257 7.43 -13.65 -24.96
C GLN A 257 6.18 -12.81 -24.69
N ASN A 258 5.21 -13.37 -23.95
CA ASN A 258 3.99 -12.67 -23.55
C ASN A 258 4.23 -11.51 -22.56
N ASP A 259 5.36 -11.52 -21.85
CA ASP A 259 5.78 -10.44 -20.94
C ASP A 259 6.45 -9.28 -21.70
N PHE A 260 6.85 -9.52 -22.96
CA PHE A 260 7.66 -8.61 -23.76
C PHE A 260 6.90 -8.14 -25.01
N GLY A 261 5.93 -7.27 -24.80
CA GLY A 261 5.19 -6.65 -25.89
C GLY A 261 3.90 -5.96 -25.45
N ALA A 262 3.17 -5.44 -26.43
CA ALA A 262 1.78 -5.04 -26.25
C ALA A 262 0.86 -6.16 -26.74
N PRO A 263 -0.05 -6.70 -25.92
CA PRO A 263 -0.99 -7.73 -26.38
C PRO A 263 -1.94 -7.18 -27.43
N GLU A 264 -2.51 -8.06 -28.26
CA GLU A 264 -3.55 -7.67 -29.24
C GLU A 264 -4.73 -7.02 -28.51
N GLN A 265 -5.15 -5.86 -29.01
CA GLN A 265 -6.34 -5.16 -28.52
C GLN A 265 -7.35 -4.98 -29.65
N ARG A 266 -8.62 -5.09 -29.31
CA ARG A 266 -9.74 -4.88 -30.21
C ARG A 266 -10.59 -3.74 -29.71
N GLN A 267 -10.97 -2.85 -30.61
CA GLN A 267 -12.00 -1.85 -30.34
C GLN A 267 -13.30 -2.34 -30.94
N ALA A 268 -14.32 -2.53 -30.11
CA ALA A 268 -15.63 -2.97 -30.55
C ALA A 268 -16.73 -2.06 -30.01
N ALA A 269 -17.79 -1.91 -30.80
CA ALA A 269 -19.05 -1.36 -30.34
C ALA A 269 -20.08 -2.48 -30.17
N HIS A 270 -21.04 -2.32 -29.26
CA HIS A 270 -22.10 -3.31 -29.08
C HIS A 270 -23.49 -2.73 -28.82
N ILE A 271 -24.49 -3.56 -29.09
CA ILE A 271 -25.88 -3.34 -28.69
C ILE A 271 -26.26 -4.47 -27.74
N LEU A 272 -26.55 -4.12 -26.48
CA LEU A 272 -27.02 -5.07 -25.48
C LEU A 272 -28.55 -5.01 -25.38
N ILE A 273 -29.20 -6.15 -25.53
CA ILE A 273 -30.58 -6.36 -25.06
C ILE A 273 -30.51 -7.21 -23.81
N ALA A 274 -30.72 -6.56 -22.67
CA ALA A 274 -30.56 -7.15 -21.36
C ALA A 274 -31.66 -8.17 -21.06
N VAL A 275 -31.25 -9.36 -20.65
CA VAL A 275 -32.14 -10.37 -20.10
C VAL A 275 -31.33 -11.26 -19.17
N ALA A 276 -31.78 -11.40 -17.93
CA ALA A 276 -31.08 -12.24 -16.96
C ALA A 276 -31.11 -13.70 -17.42
N ALA A 277 -30.03 -14.45 -17.15
CA ALA A 277 -29.97 -15.88 -17.47
C ALA A 277 -31.09 -16.70 -16.82
N THR A 278 -31.63 -16.22 -15.69
CA THR A 278 -32.72 -16.81 -14.92
C THR A 278 -34.11 -16.29 -15.30
N ALA A 279 -34.22 -15.37 -16.27
CA ALA A 279 -35.51 -14.81 -16.67
C ALA A 279 -36.43 -15.90 -17.26
N PRO A 280 -37.77 -15.75 -17.13
CA PRO A 280 -38.74 -16.66 -17.74
C PRO A 280 -38.50 -16.84 -19.25
N GLN A 281 -38.80 -18.02 -19.78
CA GLN A 281 -38.54 -18.35 -21.20
C GLN A 281 -39.19 -17.34 -22.17
N ALA A 282 -40.41 -16.87 -21.86
CA ALA A 282 -41.09 -15.86 -22.65
C ALA A 282 -40.32 -14.53 -22.75
N GLU A 283 -39.65 -14.11 -21.68
CA GLU A 283 -38.81 -12.90 -21.68
C GLU A 283 -37.50 -13.12 -22.45
N GLN A 284 -36.89 -14.31 -22.33
CA GLN A 284 -35.72 -14.67 -23.13
C GLN A 284 -36.03 -14.69 -24.62
N ASP A 285 -37.19 -15.24 -25.01
CA ASP A 285 -37.63 -15.29 -26.41
C ASP A 285 -37.93 -13.89 -26.96
N ALA A 286 -38.56 -13.02 -26.16
CA ALA A 286 -38.81 -11.63 -26.53
C ALA A 286 -37.50 -10.84 -26.71
N ALA A 287 -36.55 -10.98 -25.79
CA ALA A 287 -35.23 -10.34 -25.88
C ALA A 287 -34.45 -10.83 -27.11
N LYS A 288 -34.47 -12.14 -27.38
CA LYS A 288 -33.84 -12.75 -28.56
C LYS A 288 -34.47 -12.24 -29.86
N ALA A 289 -35.80 -12.16 -29.93
CA ALA A 289 -36.51 -11.66 -31.11
C ALA A 289 -36.15 -10.19 -31.39
N LYS A 290 -36.15 -9.34 -30.35
CA LYS A 290 -35.76 -7.93 -30.46
C LYS A 290 -34.31 -7.78 -30.91
N ALA A 291 -33.39 -8.52 -30.30
CA ALA A 291 -31.98 -8.48 -30.68
C ALA A 291 -31.76 -9.03 -32.10
N GLY A 292 -32.51 -10.04 -32.53
CA GLY A 292 -32.50 -10.55 -33.91
C GLY A 292 -32.94 -9.50 -34.95
N GLN A 293 -33.98 -8.71 -34.65
CA GLN A 293 -34.42 -7.61 -35.51
C GLN A 293 -33.34 -6.52 -35.63
N LEU A 294 -32.73 -6.14 -34.50
CA LEU A 294 -31.65 -5.14 -34.48
C LEU A 294 -30.41 -5.64 -35.22
N LEU A 295 -30.10 -6.93 -35.13
CA LEU A 295 -29.00 -7.55 -35.87
C LEU A 295 -29.20 -7.44 -37.38
N GLN A 296 -30.42 -7.70 -37.88
CA GLN A 296 -30.72 -7.54 -39.30
C GLN A 296 -30.56 -6.09 -39.75
N GLN A 297 -31.05 -5.12 -38.96
CA GLN A 297 -30.88 -3.69 -39.26
C GLN A 297 -29.41 -3.27 -39.26
N ALA A 298 -28.63 -3.75 -38.28
CA ALA A 298 -27.20 -3.49 -38.17
C ALA A 298 -26.41 -4.06 -39.36
N LYS A 299 -26.76 -5.27 -39.83
CA LYS A 299 -26.13 -5.89 -41.01
C LYS A 299 -26.54 -5.22 -42.33
N GLN A 300 -27.80 -4.79 -42.46
CA GLN A 300 -28.30 -4.08 -43.66
C GLN A 300 -27.75 -2.66 -43.79
N SER A 301 -27.48 -1.99 -42.67
CA SER A 301 -26.96 -0.62 -42.64
C SER A 301 -25.81 -0.46 -41.64
N PRO A 302 -24.61 -1.01 -41.94
CA PRO A 302 -23.48 -1.00 -40.99
C PRO A 302 -23.05 0.40 -40.53
N GLY A 303 -23.27 1.43 -41.36
CA GLY A 303 -22.98 2.83 -41.03
C GLY A 303 -23.86 3.41 -39.93
N LYS A 304 -25.04 2.82 -39.66
CA LYS A 304 -26.00 3.28 -38.64
C LYS A 304 -25.89 2.54 -37.31
N PHE A 305 -24.87 1.69 -37.14
CA PHE A 305 -24.70 0.90 -35.92
C PHE A 305 -24.72 1.77 -34.65
N ALA A 306 -24.00 2.90 -34.67
CA ALA A 306 -23.94 3.81 -33.54
C ALA A 306 -25.30 4.45 -33.21
N GLU A 307 -26.12 4.75 -34.23
CA GLU A 307 -27.48 5.26 -34.03
C GLU A 307 -28.39 4.19 -33.43
N LEU A 308 -28.32 2.96 -33.96
CA LEU A 308 -29.06 1.81 -33.43
C LEU A 308 -28.68 1.52 -31.99
N ALA A 309 -27.39 1.59 -31.64
CA ALA A 309 -26.90 1.41 -30.28
C ALA A 309 -27.41 2.50 -29.33
N LYS A 310 -27.35 3.79 -29.74
CA LYS A 310 -27.89 4.89 -28.93
C LYS A 310 -29.38 4.74 -28.64
N LEU A 311 -30.14 4.27 -29.62
CA LEU A 311 -31.59 4.18 -29.51
C LEU A 311 -32.05 2.90 -28.78
N ASN A 312 -31.31 1.79 -28.90
CA ASN A 312 -31.82 0.48 -28.51
C ASN A 312 -30.95 -0.27 -27.50
N SER A 313 -29.67 0.08 -27.34
CA SER A 313 -28.79 -0.62 -26.41
C SER A 313 -29.19 -0.29 -24.97
N GLN A 314 -29.26 -1.32 -24.15
CA GLN A 314 -29.54 -1.24 -22.72
C GLN A 314 -28.26 -1.31 -21.88
N ASP A 315 -27.08 -1.23 -22.51
CA ASP A 315 -25.83 -1.06 -21.80
C ASP A 315 -25.63 0.41 -21.39
N PRO A 316 -25.73 0.74 -20.08
CA PRO A 316 -25.63 2.12 -19.62
C PRO A 316 -24.24 2.73 -19.86
N GLY A 317 -23.20 1.91 -20.00
CA GLY A 317 -21.81 2.38 -20.14
C GLY A 317 -21.44 2.83 -21.56
N SER A 318 -22.07 2.28 -22.59
CA SER A 318 -21.68 2.53 -23.98
C SER A 318 -22.81 2.99 -24.90
N ALA A 319 -24.09 2.77 -24.53
CA ALA A 319 -25.23 3.10 -25.40
C ALA A 319 -25.20 4.55 -25.89
N ALA A 320 -25.02 5.52 -24.98
CA ALA A 320 -24.95 6.95 -25.32
C ALA A 320 -23.80 7.31 -26.29
N ASN A 321 -22.73 6.50 -26.31
CA ASN A 321 -21.56 6.65 -27.18
C ASN A 321 -21.64 5.77 -28.43
N GLY A 322 -22.84 5.33 -28.82
CA GLY A 322 -23.00 4.48 -30.00
C GLY A 322 -22.54 3.05 -29.80
N GLY A 323 -22.51 2.59 -28.56
CA GLY A 323 -22.11 1.23 -28.19
C GLY A 323 -20.61 1.02 -28.08
N ASP A 324 -19.76 2.02 -28.35
CA ASP A 324 -18.30 1.88 -28.35
C ASP A 324 -17.76 1.59 -26.93
N LEU A 325 -17.03 0.48 -26.80
CA LEU A 325 -16.40 0.01 -25.57
C LEU A 325 -14.92 0.39 -25.48
N GLY A 326 -14.36 1.02 -26.52
CA GLY A 326 -12.93 1.31 -26.62
C GLY A 326 -12.09 0.04 -26.84
N PHE A 327 -10.77 0.19 -26.72
CA PHE A 327 -9.82 -0.93 -26.89
C PHE A 327 -9.76 -1.81 -25.65
N PHE A 328 -9.94 -3.12 -25.84
CA PHE A 328 -9.76 -4.14 -24.81
C PHE A 328 -8.91 -5.32 -25.33
N GLY A 329 -8.16 -5.93 -24.42
CA GLY A 329 -7.44 -7.18 -24.68
C GLY A 329 -8.21 -8.41 -24.21
N ARG A 330 -7.66 -9.59 -24.42
CA ARG A 330 -8.21 -10.84 -23.86
C ARG A 330 -8.22 -10.80 -22.32
N GLY A 331 -9.22 -11.41 -21.70
CA GLY A 331 -9.50 -11.42 -20.26
C GLY A 331 -10.31 -10.22 -19.73
N MET A 332 -10.59 -9.22 -20.57
CA MET A 332 -11.28 -7.98 -20.16
C MET A 332 -12.79 -8.01 -20.37
N MET A 333 -13.30 -8.93 -21.19
CA MET A 333 -14.72 -9.09 -21.50
C MET A 333 -15.19 -10.48 -21.10
N VAL A 334 -16.51 -10.66 -20.92
CA VAL A 334 -17.08 -12.00 -20.69
C VAL A 334 -16.76 -12.92 -21.87
N LYS A 335 -16.44 -14.17 -21.57
CA LYS A 335 -15.88 -15.11 -22.56
C LYS A 335 -16.67 -15.21 -23.87
N PRO A 336 -18.03 -15.31 -23.88
CA PRO A 336 -18.78 -15.35 -25.14
C PRO A 336 -18.64 -14.07 -25.98
N PHE A 337 -18.60 -12.91 -25.33
CA PHE A 337 -18.41 -11.62 -26.01
C PHE A 337 -17.00 -11.52 -26.58
N GLU A 338 -15.99 -11.85 -25.78
CA GLU A 338 -14.60 -11.83 -26.19
C GLU A 338 -14.36 -12.76 -27.38
N ASP A 339 -14.79 -14.02 -27.30
CA ASP A 339 -14.54 -15.01 -28.35
C ASP A 339 -15.13 -14.54 -29.69
N ALA A 340 -16.33 -13.94 -29.67
CA ALA A 340 -16.95 -13.34 -30.84
C ALA A 340 -16.20 -12.09 -31.32
N ALA A 341 -15.88 -11.14 -30.44
CA ALA A 341 -15.13 -9.94 -30.82
C ALA A 341 -13.75 -10.28 -31.42
N PHE A 342 -13.10 -11.33 -30.91
CA PHE A 342 -11.80 -11.81 -31.37
C PHE A 342 -11.84 -12.71 -32.62
N SER A 343 -13.02 -13.14 -33.07
CA SER A 343 -13.17 -13.84 -34.35
C SER A 343 -13.47 -12.91 -35.53
N LEU A 344 -13.96 -11.69 -35.25
CA LEU A 344 -14.36 -10.73 -36.28
C LEU A 344 -13.17 -10.10 -37.03
N GLN A 345 -13.41 -9.69 -38.27
CA GLN A 345 -12.56 -8.79 -39.02
C GLN A 345 -12.96 -7.32 -38.79
N GLN A 346 -12.03 -6.38 -39.02
CA GLN A 346 -12.31 -4.97 -38.83
C GLN A 346 -13.49 -4.52 -39.72
N GLY A 347 -14.49 -3.87 -39.12
CA GLY A 347 -15.73 -3.43 -39.75
C GLY A 347 -16.87 -4.46 -39.71
N GLU A 348 -16.58 -5.71 -39.36
CA GLU A 348 -17.56 -6.80 -39.32
C GLU A 348 -18.49 -6.70 -38.11
N THR A 349 -19.72 -7.20 -38.26
CA THR A 349 -20.71 -7.34 -37.18
C THR A 349 -20.96 -8.83 -36.91
N SER A 350 -20.86 -9.24 -35.64
CA SER A 350 -21.08 -10.61 -35.20
C SER A 350 -22.48 -11.12 -35.48
N ASP A 351 -22.65 -12.44 -35.37
CA ASP A 351 -23.95 -13.01 -35.09
C ASP A 351 -24.41 -12.68 -33.66
N LEU A 352 -25.61 -13.14 -33.30
CA LEU A 352 -26.18 -12.87 -31.99
C LEU A 352 -25.43 -13.64 -30.90
N VAL A 353 -24.79 -12.92 -29.97
CA VAL A 353 -23.99 -13.51 -28.89
C VAL A 353 -24.78 -13.50 -27.60
N LYS A 354 -24.96 -14.66 -26.94
CA LYS A 354 -25.61 -14.74 -25.62
C LYS A 354 -24.56 -14.73 -24.51
N SER A 355 -24.76 -13.92 -23.48
CA SER A 355 -24.01 -13.98 -22.22
C SER A 355 -24.96 -13.87 -21.02
N ASP A 356 -24.42 -13.86 -19.80
CA ASP A 356 -25.19 -13.71 -18.56
C ASP A 356 -25.95 -12.37 -18.46
N PHE A 357 -25.53 -11.37 -19.26
CA PHE A 357 -26.15 -10.05 -19.31
C PHE A 357 -27.27 -9.95 -20.35
N GLY A 358 -27.42 -10.96 -21.23
CA GLY A 358 -28.43 -10.98 -22.29
C GLY A 358 -27.83 -11.21 -23.67
N TYR A 359 -28.39 -10.56 -24.68
CA TYR A 359 -28.00 -10.73 -26.08
C TYR A 359 -27.21 -9.53 -26.59
N HIS A 360 -26.05 -9.80 -27.18
CA HIS A 360 -25.11 -8.82 -27.70
C HIS A 360 -25.03 -8.91 -29.21
N ILE A 361 -25.01 -7.75 -29.86
CA ILE A 361 -24.64 -7.59 -31.26
C ILE A 361 -23.35 -6.79 -31.24
N ILE A 362 -22.27 -7.34 -31.78
CA ILE A 362 -20.92 -6.77 -31.64
C ILE A 362 -20.43 -6.32 -33.01
N LYS A 363 -19.94 -5.10 -33.12
CA LYS A 363 -19.27 -4.59 -34.32
C LYS A 363 -17.82 -4.29 -34.01
N LEU A 364 -16.90 -4.89 -34.75
CA LEU A 364 -15.48 -4.61 -34.58
C LEU A 364 -15.10 -3.33 -35.33
N LEU A 365 -14.56 -2.33 -34.63
CA LEU A 365 -14.22 -1.02 -35.17
C LEU A 365 -12.75 -0.95 -35.61
N ALA A 366 -11.84 -1.49 -34.80
CA ALA A 366 -10.40 -1.49 -35.08
C ALA A 366 -9.68 -2.67 -34.40
N ILE A 367 -8.56 -3.09 -35.00
CA ILE A 367 -7.64 -4.08 -34.45
C ILE A 367 -6.29 -3.41 -34.23
N LYS A 368 -5.76 -3.48 -33.01
CA LYS A 368 -4.37 -3.19 -32.68
C LYS A 368 -3.65 -4.53 -32.52
N PRO A 369 -2.80 -4.93 -33.48
CA PRO A 369 -2.13 -6.23 -33.43
C PRO A 369 -1.19 -6.31 -32.24
N SER A 370 -0.94 -7.53 -31.77
CA SER A 370 0.13 -7.76 -30.79
C SER A 370 1.45 -7.27 -31.35
N LYS A 371 2.19 -6.49 -30.57
CA LYS A 371 3.54 -6.05 -30.91
C LYS A 371 4.51 -6.67 -29.92
N LEU A 372 5.15 -7.75 -30.33
CA LEU A 372 6.28 -8.33 -29.62
C LEU A 372 7.46 -7.35 -29.69
N LEU A 373 8.12 -7.09 -28.55
CA LEU A 373 9.35 -6.31 -28.53
C LEU A 373 10.50 -7.21 -29.00
N PRO A 374 11.18 -6.95 -30.13
CA PRO A 374 12.22 -7.84 -30.64
C PRO A 374 13.31 -8.14 -29.60
N PHE A 375 13.91 -9.33 -29.67
CA PHE A 375 14.94 -9.78 -28.72
C PHE A 375 16.04 -8.73 -28.53
N ASP A 376 16.54 -8.12 -29.60
CA ASP A 376 17.63 -7.13 -29.52
C ASP A 376 17.25 -5.89 -28.70
N GLU A 377 15.99 -5.49 -28.74
CA GLU A 377 15.46 -4.38 -27.93
C GLU A 377 15.16 -4.82 -26.49
N ALA A 378 14.71 -6.05 -26.29
CA ALA A 378 14.39 -6.60 -24.97
C ALA A 378 15.64 -7.08 -24.19
N ARG A 379 16.75 -7.37 -24.88
CA ARG A 379 17.93 -8.07 -24.37
C ARG A 379 18.47 -7.48 -23.07
N GLU A 380 18.71 -6.17 -23.03
CA GLU A 380 19.25 -5.50 -21.85
C GLU A 380 18.27 -5.52 -20.67
N GLY A 381 16.97 -5.35 -20.94
CA GLY A 381 15.93 -5.43 -19.92
C GLY A 381 15.84 -6.83 -19.31
N VAL A 382 15.86 -7.87 -20.15
CA VAL A 382 15.85 -9.28 -19.72
C VAL A 382 17.13 -9.61 -18.95
N ALA A 383 18.30 -9.19 -19.44
CA ALA A 383 19.58 -9.42 -18.77
C ALA A 383 19.62 -8.78 -17.38
N ASN A 384 19.13 -7.54 -17.24
CA ASN A 384 19.04 -6.86 -15.95
C ASN A 384 18.08 -7.56 -14.99
N LYS A 385 16.91 -8.00 -15.48
CA LYS A 385 15.93 -8.75 -14.68
C LYS A 385 16.53 -10.08 -14.18
N LEU A 386 17.17 -10.84 -15.06
CA LEU A 386 17.84 -12.08 -14.69
C LEU A 386 18.99 -11.83 -13.69
N ARG A 387 19.75 -10.76 -13.87
CA ARG A 387 20.83 -10.39 -12.94
C ARG A 387 20.29 -10.08 -11.55
N GLN A 388 19.19 -9.33 -11.46
CA GLN A 388 18.52 -9.01 -10.20
C GLN A 388 17.95 -10.27 -9.53
N GLN A 389 17.30 -11.15 -10.30
CA GLN A 389 16.75 -12.42 -9.77
C GLN A 389 17.86 -13.30 -9.20
N LYS A 390 18.91 -13.56 -9.98
CA LYS A 390 20.07 -14.34 -9.52
C LYS A 390 20.76 -13.69 -8.32
N ALA A 391 20.91 -12.37 -8.30
CA ALA A 391 21.51 -11.66 -7.17
C ALA A 391 20.64 -11.75 -5.90
N ALA A 392 19.31 -11.71 -6.02
CA ALA A 392 18.40 -11.92 -4.91
C ALA A 392 18.49 -13.36 -4.36
N ASP A 393 18.52 -14.37 -5.23
CA ASP A 393 18.67 -15.77 -4.82
C ASP A 393 20.01 -15.99 -4.11
N MET A 394 21.10 -15.47 -4.69
CA MET A 394 22.43 -15.51 -4.07
C MET A 394 22.48 -14.76 -2.73
N PHE A 395 21.83 -13.60 -2.64
CA PHE A 395 21.76 -12.84 -1.39
C PHE A 395 21.03 -13.62 -0.31
N ALA A 396 19.89 -14.24 -0.62
CA ALA A 396 19.12 -15.03 0.33
C ALA A 396 19.94 -16.21 0.88
N GLU A 397 20.67 -16.93 0.00
CA GLU A 397 21.53 -18.03 0.41
C GLU A 397 22.74 -17.54 1.24
N LEU A 398 23.38 -16.46 0.83
CA LEU A 398 24.55 -15.92 1.52
C LEU A 398 24.20 -15.21 2.83
N ALA A 399 23.01 -14.62 2.97
CA ALA A 399 22.58 -13.90 4.16
C ALA A 399 22.55 -14.80 5.40
N GLU A 400 22.01 -16.01 5.25
CA GLU A 400 21.99 -17.01 6.31
C GLU A 400 23.42 -17.47 6.67
N LYS A 401 24.21 -17.86 5.66
CA LYS A 401 25.60 -18.30 5.86
C LYS A 401 26.47 -17.20 6.48
N PHE A 402 26.27 -15.96 6.06
CA PHE A 402 26.96 -14.78 6.60
C PHE A 402 26.62 -14.58 8.07
N SER A 403 25.33 -14.60 8.42
CA SER A 403 24.87 -14.46 9.80
C SER A 403 25.43 -15.56 10.71
N ASN A 404 25.39 -16.81 10.25
CA ASN A 404 25.95 -17.96 10.97
C ASN A 404 27.47 -17.83 11.13
N THR A 405 28.19 -17.47 10.06
CA THR A 405 29.64 -17.29 10.08
C THR A 405 30.07 -16.18 11.04
N VAL A 406 29.37 -15.04 11.03
CA VAL A 406 29.61 -13.92 11.95
C VAL A 406 29.46 -14.34 13.41
N TYR A 407 28.43 -15.15 13.70
CA TYR A 407 28.13 -15.65 15.04
C TYR A 407 29.12 -16.71 15.51
N GLU A 408 29.35 -17.75 14.71
CA GLU A 408 30.25 -18.86 15.02
C GLU A 408 31.71 -18.41 15.13
N GLN A 409 32.15 -17.56 14.20
CA GLN A 409 33.51 -17.01 14.16
C GLN A 409 33.58 -15.62 14.80
N SER A 410 32.98 -15.49 15.99
CA SER A 410 32.86 -14.22 16.74
C SER A 410 34.17 -13.48 17.05
N GLY A 411 35.34 -14.07 16.77
CA GLY A 411 36.69 -13.53 16.97
C GLY A 411 37.25 -12.72 15.79
N THR A 412 36.61 -12.70 14.62
CA THR A 412 37.07 -11.93 13.46
C THR A 412 35.95 -11.77 12.41
N LEU A 413 36.00 -10.72 11.59
CA LEU A 413 35.10 -10.54 10.44
C LEU A 413 35.64 -11.15 9.15
N LYS A 414 36.90 -11.63 9.12
CA LYS A 414 37.55 -12.12 7.89
C LYS A 414 36.77 -13.24 7.17
N PRO A 415 36.31 -14.30 7.83
CA PRO A 415 35.56 -15.38 7.18
C PRO A 415 34.24 -14.90 6.56
N ALA A 416 33.54 -14.00 7.26
CA ALA A 416 32.32 -13.38 6.76
C ALA A 416 32.59 -12.44 5.57
N ALA A 417 33.72 -11.74 5.58
CA ALA A 417 34.17 -10.90 4.48
C ALA A 417 34.57 -11.70 3.23
N ASP A 418 35.30 -12.79 3.42
CA ASP A 418 35.66 -13.71 2.33
C ASP A 418 34.39 -14.33 1.71
N LEU A 419 33.41 -14.72 2.54
CA LEU A 419 32.12 -15.25 2.10
C LEU A 419 31.29 -14.22 1.31
N ALA A 420 31.21 -12.98 1.79
CA ALA A 420 30.54 -11.89 1.08
C ALA A 420 31.33 -11.41 -0.15
N GLY A 421 32.60 -11.82 -0.27
CA GLY A 421 33.58 -11.24 -1.18
C GLY A 421 33.67 -9.73 -1.03
N ALA A 422 33.56 -9.25 0.21
CA ALA A 422 33.58 -7.85 0.58
C ALA A 422 34.89 -7.52 1.31
N LYS A 423 35.25 -6.24 1.37
CA LYS A 423 36.40 -5.77 2.15
C LYS A 423 35.94 -5.42 3.56
N ILE A 424 36.84 -5.58 4.53
CA ILE A 424 36.62 -5.05 5.88
C ILE A 424 36.98 -3.57 5.86
N GLU A 425 36.04 -2.74 6.30
CA GLU A 425 36.16 -1.30 6.38
C GLU A 425 36.26 -0.86 7.86
N GLN A 426 36.72 0.37 8.11
CA GLN A 426 36.84 0.93 9.46
C GLN A 426 36.03 2.21 9.60
N SER A 427 35.41 2.39 10.77
CA SER A 427 34.63 3.57 11.09
C SER A 427 35.48 4.70 11.72
N GLY A 428 34.93 5.91 11.69
CA GLY A 428 35.28 6.97 12.64
C GLY A 428 34.73 6.67 14.06
N TRP A 429 34.79 7.66 14.95
CA TRP A 429 34.16 7.56 16.27
C TRP A 429 32.64 7.59 16.15
N LEU A 430 32.00 6.51 16.58
CA LEU A 430 30.55 6.35 16.62
C LEU A 430 30.05 6.65 18.04
N ILE A 431 28.85 7.21 18.13
CA ILE A 431 28.14 7.48 19.39
C ILE A 431 26.79 6.77 19.32
N LYS A 432 26.42 6.03 20.37
CA LYS A 432 25.21 5.21 20.42
C LYS A 432 23.91 5.93 20.04
N ALA A 433 23.79 7.21 20.42
CA ALA A 433 22.60 8.02 20.19
C ALA A 433 22.64 8.86 18.89
N SER A 434 23.68 8.71 18.07
CA SER A 434 23.92 9.55 16.88
C SER A 434 23.79 8.74 15.59
N ALA A 435 22.60 8.17 15.34
CA ALA A 435 22.32 7.47 14.08
C ALA A 435 22.48 8.44 12.89
N ALA A 436 23.17 8.00 11.84
CA ALA A 436 23.62 8.86 10.74
C ALA A 436 23.29 8.29 9.33
N GLY A 437 22.32 7.37 9.23
CA GLY A 437 21.98 6.67 7.99
C GLY A 437 22.74 5.36 7.80
N GLU A 438 22.72 4.76 6.61
CA GLU A 438 23.46 3.51 6.32
C GLU A 438 24.98 3.73 6.35
N PRO A 439 25.78 2.85 6.98
CA PRO A 439 25.38 1.64 7.71
C PRO A 439 25.05 1.89 9.20
N TRP A 440 25.21 3.10 9.70
CA TRP A 440 25.03 3.50 11.11
C TRP A 440 23.58 3.80 11.50
N THR A 441 22.71 2.80 11.31
CA THR A 441 21.32 2.85 11.78
C THR A 441 21.24 2.70 13.30
N ALA A 442 20.09 3.08 13.89
CA ALA A 442 19.86 2.90 15.32
C ALA A 442 20.04 1.43 15.77
N LYS A 443 19.59 0.46 14.96
CA LYS A 443 19.77 -0.97 15.23
C LYS A 443 21.25 -1.37 15.20
N MET A 444 22.01 -0.88 14.22
CA MET A 444 23.45 -1.18 14.11
C MET A 444 24.22 -0.60 15.30
N LEU A 445 23.93 0.65 15.67
CA LEU A 445 24.53 1.28 16.84
C LEU A 445 24.17 0.55 18.13
N GLN A 446 22.92 0.12 18.31
CA GLN A 446 22.55 -0.70 19.47
C GLN A 446 23.35 -2.00 19.56
N ALA A 447 23.59 -2.68 18.43
CA ALA A 447 24.37 -3.92 18.39
C ALA A 447 25.85 -3.70 18.75
N ILE A 448 26.45 -2.59 18.31
CA ILE A 448 27.85 -2.22 18.58
C ILE A 448 28.09 -1.96 20.07
N PHE A 449 27.15 -1.31 20.76
CA PHE A 449 27.29 -0.92 22.16
C PHE A 449 26.68 -1.93 23.15
N THR A 450 26.70 -3.21 22.80
CA THR A 450 26.33 -4.31 23.70
C THR A 450 27.53 -4.77 24.52
N ASP A 451 27.30 -5.40 25.67
CA ASP A 451 28.36 -5.98 26.49
C ASP A 451 29.17 -7.05 25.73
N GLU A 452 28.53 -7.82 24.85
CA GLU A 452 29.23 -8.83 24.04
C GLU A 452 30.20 -8.20 23.03
N ALA A 453 29.78 -7.13 22.36
CA ALA A 453 30.63 -6.43 21.41
C ALA A 453 31.74 -5.65 22.14
N VAL A 454 31.39 -4.91 23.21
CA VAL A 454 32.32 -4.00 23.90
C VAL A 454 33.27 -4.75 24.85
N LYS A 455 32.75 -5.57 25.77
CA LYS A 455 33.55 -6.25 26.79
C LYS A 455 34.21 -7.51 26.25
N ASN A 456 33.44 -8.33 25.52
CA ASN A 456 33.93 -9.61 25.02
C ASN A 456 34.61 -9.50 23.63
N LYS A 457 34.64 -8.30 23.04
CA LYS A 457 35.19 -8.03 21.70
C LYS A 457 34.67 -9.00 20.64
N ARG A 458 33.40 -9.40 20.76
CA ARG A 458 32.75 -10.26 19.78
C ARG A 458 32.26 -9.43 18.59
N ASN A 459 32.09 -10.09 17.47
CA ASN A 459 31.35 -9.51 16.35
C ASN A 459 29.91 -9.21 16.82
N THR A 460 29.32 -8.13 16.31
CA THR A 460 27.88 -7.93 16.40
C THR A 460 27.15 -9.02 15.63
N ALA A 461 25.87 -9.23 15.92
CA ALA A 461 25.01 -9.94 14.99
C ALA A 461 25.02 -9.26 13.61
N ALA A 462 24.70 -10.01 12.56
CA ALA A 462 24.44 -9.43 11.25
C ALA A 462 23.12 -8.63 11.34
N VAL A 463 23.22 -7.31 11.19
CA VAL A 463 22.09 -6.39 11.29
C VAL A 463 21.68 -5.96 9.90
N GLU A 464 20.39 -6.08 9.58
CA GLU A 464 19.81 -5.47 8.39
C GLU A 464 19.72 -3.95 8.57
N VAL A 465 20.50 -3.22 7.78
CA VAL A 465 20.61 -1.75 7.83
C VAL A 465 19.84 -1.07 6.70
N ALA A 466 19.54 -1.80 5.63
CA ALA A 466 18.67 -1.41 4.52
C ALA A 466 18.13 -2.69 3.84
N PRO A 467 17.04 -2.61 3.03
CA PRO A 467 16.55 -3.77 2.30
C PRO A 467 17.68 -4.43 1.49
N ASN A 468 17.84 -5.73 1.66
CA ASN A 468 18.90 -6.52 1.02
C ASN A 468 20.33 -6.10 1.35
N THR A 469 20.54 -5.53 2.56
CA THR A 469 21.87 -5.14 3.06
C THR A 469 22.05 -5.50 4.53
N LEU A 470 22.96 -6.43 4.80
CA LEU A 470 23.39 -6.85 6.13
C LEU A 470 24.77 -6.28 6.46
N VAL A 471 24.95 -5.85 7.71
CA VAL A 471 26.24 -5.38 8.23
C VAL A 471 26.55 -6.08 9.55
N ALA A 472 27.80 -6.51 9.69
CA ALA A 472 28.37 -6.97 10.96
C ALA A 472 29.60 -6.12 11.29
N ALA A 473 29.79 -5.80 12.56
CA ALA A 473 30.89 -4.99 13.04
C ALA A 473 31.61 -5.63 14.23
N ARG A 474 32.83 -5.16 14.51
CA ARG A 474 33.65 -5.59 15.65
C ARG A 474 34.39 -4.38 16.23
N ILE A 475 34.41 -4.26 17.55
CA ILE A 475 35.08 -3.16 18.25
C ILE A 475 36.60 -3.19 17.99
N LEU A 476 37.13 -2.06 17.50
CA LEU A 476 38.55 -1.76 17.45
C LEU A 476 38.98 -0.99 18.71
N GLU A 477 38.28 0.10 18.99
CA GLU A 477 38.53 0.98 20.14
C GLU A 477 37.20 1.33 20.82
N TYR A 478 37.21 1.41 22.15
CA TYR A 478 36.05 1.82 22.94
C TYR A 478 36.46 2.84 24.00
N LYS A 479 35.67 3.90 24.13
CA LYS A 479 35.77 4.90 25.18
C LYS A 479 34.48 4.88 26.01
N PRO A 480 34.55 4.50 27.29
CA PRO A 480 33.37 4.52 28.14
C PRO A 480 32.88 5.95 28.35
N ALA A 481 31.59 6.07 28.67
CA ALA A 481 31.03 7.34 29.11
C ALA A 481 31.74 7.78 30.40
N ALA A 482 32.27 9.00 30.41
CA ALA A 482 33.01 9.54 31.55
C ALA A 482 32.57 10.97 31.84
N VAL A 483 32.57 11.35 33.12
CA VAL A 483 32.35 12.75 33.50
C VAL A 483 33.61 13.52 33.12
N ARG A 484 33.47 14.50 32.23
CA ARG A 484 34.56 15.39 31.82
C ARG A 484 35.05 16.18 33.03
N ALA A 485 36.36 16.36 33.18
CA ALA A 485 36.93 17.04 34.32
C ALA A 485 36.44 18.50 34.40
N LEU A 486 36.33 19.05 35.63
CA LEU A 486 35.91 20.43 35.86
C LEU A 486 36.70 21.44 35.01
N SER A 487 38.01 21.26 34.87
CA SER A 487 38.87 22.12 34.04
C SER A 487 38.46 22.18 32.57
N GLU A 488 37.84 21.12 32.03
CA GLU A 488 37.39 21.06 30.64
C GLU A 488 36.01 21.71 30.40
N VAL A 489 35.22 21.84 31.45
CA VAL A 489 33.83 22.35 31.38
C VAL A 489 33.64 23.66 32.16
N GLN A 490 34.69 24.16 32.80
CA GLN A 490 34.65 25.32 33.69
C GLN A 490 34.05 26.56 33.02
N GLU A 491 34.43 26.86 31.78
CA GLU A 491 33.92 28.02 31.05
C GLU A 491 32.46 27.83 30.62
N VAL A 492 32.04 26.60 30.31
CA VAL A 492 30.64 26.29 30.01
C VAL A 492 29.78 26.50 31.26
N ILE A 493 30.27 26.05 32.43
CA ILE A 493 29.59 26.26 33.72
C ILE A 493 29.54 27.75 34.05
N ARG A 494 30.64 28.48 33.86
CA ARG A 494 30.70 29.92 34.12
C ARG A 494 29.65 30.67 33.31
N GLN A 495 29.53 30.38 32.02
CA GLN A 495 28.50 31.00 31.16
C GLN A 495 27.07 30.64 31.58
N LYS A 496 26.85 29.46 32.17
CA LYS A 496 25.51 29.02 32.63
C LYS A 496 25.11 29.63 33.97
N LEU A 497 26.09 30.03 34.79
CA LEU A 497 25.90 30.68 36.09
C LEU A 497 25.87 32.22 36.00
N LEU A 498 26.33 32.79 34.89
CA LEU A 498 26.15 34.20 34.52
C LEU A 498 24.75 34.43 33.96
#